data_AF-A0A7D6A632-F1
#
_entry.id   AF-A0A7D6A632-F1
#
_cell.length_a   1.000
_cell.length_b   1.000
_cell.length_c   1.000
_cell.angle_alpha   90.00
_cell.angle_beta   90.00
_cell.angle_gamma   90.00
#
_symmetry.space_group_name_H-M   'P 1'
#
loop_
_entity.id
_entity.type
_entity.pdbx_description
1 polymer ?
#
loop_
_entity_poly.entity_id
_entity_poly.type
_entity_poly.pdbx_seq_one_letter_code
_entity_poly.pdbx_strand_id
1 'polypeptide(L)'
;MRFSDKYVKSNFKGICYDSEKGCLVKEKTGEPLSCFIDHRGYRRVNVSMVGQAIEHRAIWAVVHGNCPNMHIDHIDGDKLNNRIENLRICTHNQNQHNQGIRANNKSGYKGVSWMKSVRKWQAQICCNSKVTHLGLYANKIEAAKAYDEAAKQLHGEFAWLNFPEKSAPDTRKTLKLKKQPSSEFGVTAR
;
A
#
# COMPACT_ATOMS: atom_id res chain seq x y z
N MET A 1 -0.60 -26.73 7.32
CA MET A 1 -0.61 -26.21 5.94
C MET A 1 0.58 -25.28 5.74
N ARG A 2 1.40 -25.47 4.70
CA ARG A 2 2.39 -24.46 4.36
C ARG A 2 1.65 -23.20 3.90
N PHE A 3 2.28 -22.04 4.07
CA PHE A 3 1.67 -20.74 3.73
C PHE A 3 1.27 -20.65 2.24
N SER A 4 1.97 -21.36 1.35
CA SER A 4 1.64 -21.56 -0.07
C SER A 4 0.32 -22.29 -0.28
N ASP A 5 0.12 -23.39 0.43
CA ASP A 5 -0.99 -24.34 0.21
C ASP A 5 -2.32 -23.77 0.70
N LYS A 6 -2.25 -22.71 1.52
CA LYS A 6 -3.41 -21.99 2.02
C LYS A 6 -4.14 -21.24 0.91
N TYR A 7 -3.39 -20.61 0.01
CA TYR A 7 -3.90 -19.70 -1.01
C TYR A 7 -3.99 -20.38 -2.38
N VAL A 8 -4.80 -21.43 -2.46
CA VAL A 8 -5.11 -22.17 -3.69
C VAL A 8 -6.60 -22.03 -3.98
N LYS A 9 -6.99 -21.79 -5.24
CA LYS A 9 -8.39 -21.55 -5.65
C LYS A 9 -9.35 -22.64 -5.16
N SER A 10 -8.91 -23.89 -5.13
CA SER A 10 -9.68 -25.03 -4.61
C SER A 10 -10.13 -24.89 -3.16
N ASN A 11 -9.46 -24.05 -2.36
CA ASN A 11 -9.80 -23.80 -0.97
C ASN A 11 -10.83 -22.66 -0.81
N PHE A 12 -11.15 -21.94 -1.90
CA PHE A 12 -12.12 -20.84 -1.94
C PHE A 12 -13.38 -21.24 -2.73
N LYS A 13 -13.83 -22.49 -2.62
CA LYS A 13 -15.06 -22.96 -3.27
C LYS A 13 -16.28 -22.13 -2.83
N GLY A 14 -17.13 -21.75 -3.78
CA GLY A 14 -18.31 -20.92 -3.51
C GLY A 14 -17.99 -19.45 -3.23
N ILE A 15 -16.76 -19.00 -3.55
CA ILE A 15 -16.31 -17.61 -3.41
C ILE A 15 -15.79 -17.15 -4.77
N CYS A 16 -16.20 -15.96 -5.20
CA CYS A 16 -15.68 -15.30 -6.39
C CYS A 16 -15.15 -13.89 -6.06
N TYR A 17 -14.43 -13.31 -7.01
CA TYR A 17 -13.90 -11.96 -6.92
C TYR A 17 -14.84 -10.97 -7.61
N ASP A 18 -15.22 -9.90 -6.90
CA ASP A 18 -15.97 -8.77 -7.44
C ASP A 18 -14.98 -7.66 -7.85
N SER A 19 -14.83 -7.45 -9.16
CA SER A 19 -13.92 -6.45 -9.73
C SER A 19 -14.36 -5.01 -9.48
N GLU A 20 -15.67 -4.76 -9.36
CA GLU A 20 -16.20 -3.43 -9.11
C GLU A 20 -15.97 -2.99 -7.67
N LYS A 21 -16.11 -3.90 -6.71
CA LYS A 21 -15.90 -3.63 -5.28
C LYS A 21 -14.47 -3.88 -4.83
N GLY A 22 -13.68 -4.66 -5.58
CA GLY A 22 -12.34 -5.06 -5.17
C GLY A 22 -12.35 -5.93 -3.91
N CYS A 23 -13.31 -6.86 -3.80
CA CYS A 23 -13.44 -7.74 -2.63
C CYS A 23 -13.89 -9.15 -3.02
N LEU A 24 -13.83 -10.08 -2.06
CA LEU A 24 -14.37 -11.42 -2.23
C LEU A 24 -15.85 -11.45 -1.86
N VAL A 25 -16.66 -12.11 -2.69
CA VAL A 25 -18.10 -12.28 -2.49
C VAL A 25 -18.48 -13.76 -2.52
N LYS A 26 -19.59 -14.13 -1.89
CA LYS A 26 -20.17 -15.47 -2.00
C LYS A 26 -20.75 -15.66 -3.40
N GLU A 27 -20.40 -16.75 -4.07
CA GLU A 27 -20.83 -17.03 -5.45
C GLU A 27 -22.35 -17.12 -5.60
N LYS A 28 -23.05 -17.66 -4.58
CA LYS A 28 -24.50 -17.84 -4.61
C LYS A 28 -25.31 -16.56 -4.39
N THR A 29 -24.81 -15.64 -3.57
CA THR A 29 -25.58 -14.47 -3.13
C THR A 29 -25.01 -13.14 -3.62
N GLY A 30 -23.76 -13.11 -4.10
CA GLY A 30 -23.05 -11.88 -4.46
C GLY A 30 -22.70 -10.99 -3.26
N GLU A 31 -22.96 -11.45 -2.03
CA GLU A 31 -22.66 -10.69 -0.82
C GLU A 31 -21.16 -10.71 -0.50
N PRO A 32 -20.56 -9.58 -0.11
CA PRO A 32 -19.18 -9.53 0.39
C PRO A 32 -18.96 -10.47 1.58
N LEU A 33 -17.78 -11.07 1.63
CA LEU A 33 -17.35 -11.81 2.80
C LEU A 33 -17.16 -10.87 4.00
N SER A 34 -17.52 -11.36 5.19
CA SER A 34 -17.23 -10.65 6.44
C SER A 34 -15.72 -10.49 6.60
N CYS A 35 -15.32 -9.26 6.94
CA CYS A 35 -13.93 -8.87 6.99
C CYS A 35 -13.62 -7.91 8.15
N PHE A 36 -12.35 -7.84 8.53
CA PHE A 36 -11.81 -6.88 9.48
C PHE A 36 -10.43 -6.39 9.06
N ILE A 37 -9.98 -5.27 9.60
CA ILE A 37 -8.65 -4.70 9.33
C ILE A 37 -7.71 -5.14 10.45
N ASP A 38 -6.57 -5.72 10.10
CA ASP A 38 -5.57 -6.13 11.09
C ASP A 38 -4.67 -4.96 11.55
N HIS A 39 -3.87 -5.18 12.58
CA HIS A 39 -2.89 -4.20 13.10
C HIS A 39 -1.86 -3.68 12.07
N ARG A 40 -1.68 -4.37 10.93
CA ARG A 40 -0.78 -3.98 9.84
C ARG A 40 -1.53 -3.19 8.76
N GLY A 41 -2.85 -3.01 8.90
CA GLY A 41 -3.71 -2.28 7.98
C GLY A 41 -4.24 -3.12 6.81
N TYR A 42 -4.10 -4.45 6.83
CA TYR A 42 -4.62 -5.30 5.77
C TYR A 42 -6.02 -5.81 6.09
N ARG A 43 -6.87 -5.90 5.06
CA ARG A 43 -8.17 -6.57 5.18
C ARG A 43 -7.98 -8.09 5.29
N ARG A 44 -8.67 -8.69 6.25
CA ARG A 44 -8.74 -10.13 6.44
C ARG A 44 -10.16 -10.62 6.33
N VAL A 45 -10.33 -11.78 5.70
CA VAL A 45 -11.61 -12.46 5.53
C VAL A 45 -11.56 -13.81 6.24
N ASN A 46 -12.71 -14.27 6.74
CA ASN A 46 -12.85 -15.64 7.21
C ASN A 46 -13.46 -16.50 6.11
N VAL A 47 -12.78 -17.60 5.80
CA VAL A 47 -13.22 -18.57 4.79
C VAL A 47 -13.27 -19.94 5.46
N SER A 48 -14.41 -20.63 5.35
CA SER A 48 -14.69 -21.87 6.09
C SER A 48 -13.57 -22.91 5.99
N MET A 49 -13.03 -23.17 4.78
CA MET A 49 -11.98 -24.17 4.56
C MET A 49 -10.56 -23.69 4.88
N VAL A 50 -10.34 -22.36 4.98
CA VAL A 50 -9.01 -21.73 5.04
C VAL A 50 -8.75 -21.06 6.40
N GLY A 51 -9.81 -20.81 7.16
CA GLY A 51 -9.81 -19.91 8.31
C GLY A 51 -9.59 -18.46 7.88
N GLN A 52 -8.85 -17.70 8.70
CA GLN A 52 -8.54 -16.30 8.42
C GLN A 52 -7.52 -16.15 7.30
N ALA A 53 -7.87 -15.47 6.21
CA ALA A 53 -6.99 -15.20 5.07
C ALA A 53 -6.79 -13.68 4.89
N ILE A 54 -5.62 -13.28 4.38
CA ILE A 54 -5.37 -11.91 3.96
C ILE A 54 -6.06 -11.73 2.61
N GLU A 55 -6.95 -10.74 2.50
CA GLU A 55 -7.89 -10.65 1.39
C GLU A 55 -7.21 -10.47 0.03
N HIS A 56 -6.24 -9.57 -0.11
CA HIS A 56 -5.56 -9.37 -1.40
C HIS A 56 -4.85 -10.63 -1.92
N ARG A 57 -4.32 -11.49 -1.03
CA ARG A 57 -3.72 -12.78 -1.41
C ARG A 57 -4.77 -13.81 -1.80
N ALA A 58 -5.91 -13.80 -1.11
CA ALA A 58 -7.04 -14.66 -1.43
C ALA A 58 -7.66 -14.27 -2.79
N ILE A 59 -7.82 -12.97 -3.05
CA ILE A 59 -8.23 -12.43 -4.36
C ILE A 59 -7.29 -12.92 -5.45
N TRP A 60 -5.96 -12.78 -5.25
CA TRP A 60 -4.99 -13.28 -6.21
C TRP A 60 -5.16 -14.77 -6.50
N ALA A 61 -5.34 -15.60 -5.48
CA ALA A 61 -5.57 -17.03 -5.65
C ALA A 61 -6.88 -17.35 -6.37
N VAL A 62 -7.97 -16.64 -6.09
CA VAL A 62 -9.28 -16.83 -6.75
C VAL A 62 -9.21 -16.48 -8.23
N VAL A 63 -8.52 -15.39 -8.57
CA VAL A 63 -8.37 -14.90 -9.95
C VAL A 63 -7.37 -15.76 -10.74
N HIS A 64 -6.17 -15.99 -10.20
CA HIS A 64 -5.04 -16.61 -10.92
C HIS A 64 -4.85 -18.10 -10.63
N GLY A 65 -5.65 -18.71 -9.76
CA GLY A 65 -5.60 -20.13 -9.42
C GLY A 65 -4.74 -20.45 -8.19
N ASN A 66 -3.63 -19.75 -8.01
CA ASN A 66 -2.78 -19.83 -6.82
C ASN A 66 -2.17 -18.47 -6.47
N CYS A 67 -1.82 -18.27 -5.21
CA CYS A 67 -1.01 -17.13 -4.79
C CYS A 67 0.47 -17.53 -4.83
N PRO A 68 1.36 -16.72 -5.43
CA PRO A 68 2.79 -17.00 -5.44
C PRO A 68 3.39 -16.94 -4.03
N ASN A 69 4.55 -17.58 -3.85
CA ASN A 69 5.35 -17.48 -2.62
C ASN A 69 6.03 -16.13 -2.41
N MET A 70 5.76 -15.16 -3.29
CA MET A 70 6.24 -13.78 -3.22
C MET A 70 5.26 -12.88 -2.45
N HIS A 71 5.62 -11.60 -2.33
CA HIS A 71 4.71 -10.57 -1.82
C HIS A 71 3.76 -10.11 -2.93
N ILE A 72 2.57 -9.67 -2.53
CA ILE A 72 1.63 -8.95 -3.39
C ILE A 72 1.58 -7.52 -2.84
N ASP A 73 2.05 -6.57 -3.64
CA ASP A 73 2.11 -5.14 -3.34
C ASP A 73 0.88 -4.43 -3.91
N HIS A 74 0.50 -3.34 -3.25
CA HIS A 74 -0.55 -2.42 -3.67
C HIS A 74 0.12 -1.26 -4.40
N ILE A 75 -0.10 -1.11 -5.71
CA ILE A 75 0.57 -0.11 -6.56
C ILE A 75 0.37 1.31 -6.01
N ASP A 76 -0.83 1.63 -5.54
CA ASP A 76 -1.14 2.91 -4.90
C ASP A 76 -0.65 3.03 -3.45
N GLY A 77 -0.25 1.93 -2.81
CA GLY A 77 0.13 1.87 -1.39
C GLY A 77 -1.06 1.88 -0.42
N ASP A 78 -2.30 1.90 -0.92
CA ASP A 78 -3.50 1.72 -0.11
C ASP A 78 -3.81 0.22 0.05
N LYS A 79 -3.51 -0.29 1.25
CA LYS A 79 -3.72 -1.68 1.64
C LYS A 79 -5.17 -2.14 1.62
N LEU A 80 -6.12 -1.22 1.51
CA LEU A 80 -7.56 -1.51 1.44
C LEU A 80 -8.08 -1.51 0.00
N ASN A 81 -7.32 -0.98 -0.97
CA ASN A 81 -7.66 -1.03 -2.38
C ASN A 81 -7.22 -2.36 -3.00
N ASN A 82 -8.03 -3.40 -2.81
CA ASN A 82 -7.72 -4.76 -3.29
C ASN A 82 -8.24 -5.03 -4.71
N ARG A 83 -8.39 -3.99 -5.55
CA ARG A 83 -8.67 -4.19 -6.99
C ARG A 83 -7.52 -4.94 -7.64
N ILE A 84 -7.80 -5.93 -8.49
CA ILE A 84 -6.77 -6.79 -9.07
C ILE A 84 -5.74 -5.99 -9.88
N GLU A 85 -6.19 -4.95 -10.59
CA GLU A 85 -5.36 -4.00 -11.34
C GLU A 85 -4.46 -3.12 -10.46
N ASN A 86 -4.75 -3.01 -9.16
CA ASN A 86 -3.92 -2.31 -8.18
C ASN A 86 -2.95 -3.27 -7.46
N LEU A 87 -3.01 -4.57 -7.72
CA LEU A 87 -2.13 -5.57 -7.11
C LEU A 87 -1.02 -5.99 -8.07
N ARG A 88 0.19 -6.17 -7.55
CA ARG A 88 1.31 -6.71 -8.33
C ARG A 88 2.20 -7.65 -7.51
N ILE A 89 2.81 -8.62 -8.19
CA ILE A 89 3.82 -9.48 -7.57
C ILE A 89 5.09 -8.65 -7.34
N CYS A 90 5.68 -8.81 -6.16
CA CYS A 90 6.93 -8.13 -5.84
C CYS A 90 7.81 -8.95 -4.88
N THR A 91 9.09 -8.60 -4.88
CA THR A 91 10.02 -9.00 -3.82
C THR A 91 9.78 -8.17 -2.56
N HIS A 92 10.33 -8.64 -1.43
CA HIS A 92 10.27 -7.90 -0.18
C HIS A 92 10.91 -6.50 -0.29
N ASN A 93 12.03 -6.37 -0.99
CA ASN A 93 12.73 -5.09 -1.19
C ASN A 93 11.91 -4.13 -2.07
N GLN A 94 11.33 -4.63 -3.17
CA GLN A 94 10.44 -3.85 -4.02
C GLN A 94 9.22 -3.32 -3.25
N ASN A 95 8.60 -4.16 -2.41
CA ASN A 95 7.51 -3.73 -1.53
C ASN A 95 7.94 -2.62 -0.55
N GLN A 96 9.18 -2.67 -0.04
CA GLN A 96 9.72 -1.58 0.80
C GLN A 96 10.00 -0.30 0.00
N HIS A 97 10.41 -0.40 -1.26
CA HIS A 97 10.59 0.76 -2.13
C HIS A 97 9.28 1.54 -2.32
N ASN A 98 8.15 0.83 -2.37
CA ASN A 98 6.81 1.41 -2.46
C ASN A 98 6.23 1.88 -1.10
N GLN A 99 6.98 1.73 0.01
CA GLN A 99 6.51 2.16 1.31
C GLN A 99 6.54 3.69 1.45
N GLY A 100 5.43 4.30 1.86
CA GLY A 100 5.39 5.73 2.15
C GLY A 100 6.25 6.18 3.33
N ILE A 101 6.09 7.46 3.68
CA ILE A 101 6.83 8.10 4.77
C ILE A 101 6.47 7.45 6.12
N ARG A 102 7.49 7.14 6.93
CA ARG A 102 7.30 6.61 8.29
C ARG A 102 6.70 7.68 9.20
N ALA A 103 5.85 7.28 10.13
CA ALA A 103 5.16 8.21 11.04
C ALA A 103 6.11 9.08 11.90
N ASN A 104 7.31 8.59 12.20
CA ASN A 104 8.34 9.31 12.95
C ASN A 104 9.27 10.17 12.09
N ASN A 105 9.04 10.25 10.77
CA ASN A 105 9.80 11.10 9.88
C ASN A 105 9.44 12.57 10.16
N LYS A 106 10.45 13.36 10.54
CA LYS A 106 10.28 14.79 10.90
C LYS A 106 10.48 15.74 9.72
N SER A 107 11.04 15.28 8.59
CA SER A 107 11.27 16.14 7.43
C SER A 107 10.00 16.37 6.62
N GLY A 108 9.05 15.43 6.69
CA GLY A 108 7.87 15.39 5.85
C GLY A 108 8.15 14.83 4.45
N TYR A 109 9.37 14.33 4.21
CA TYR A 109 9.80 13.78 2.91
C TYR A 109 10.53 12.44 3.09
N LYS A 110 10.24 11.49 2.21
CA LYS A 110 10.92 10.19 2.15
C LYS A 110 12.38 10.39 1.78
N GLY A 111 13.27 9.68 2.48
CA GLY A 111 14.72 9.73 2.25
C GLY A 111 15.42 11.02 2.72
N VAL A 112 14.70 11.95 3.35
CA VAL A 112 15.26 13.22 3.81
C VAL A 112 15.33 13.29 5.33
N SER A 113 16.48 13.68 5.87
CA SER A 113 16.72 13.88 7.30
C SER A 113 17.54 15.15 7.57
N TRP A 114 17.42 15.73 8.77
CA TRP A 114 18.23 16.88 9.17
C TRP A 114 19.54 16.41 9.79
N MET A 115 20.68 16.82 9.22
CA MET A 115 22.00 16.52 9.76
C MET A 115 22.50 17.69 10.61
N LYS A 116 22.46 17.53 11.93
CA LYS A 116 22.79 18.61 12.89
C LYS A 116 24.24 19.09 12.80
N SER A 117 25.20 18.18 12.60
CA SER A 117 26.64 18.49 12.58
C SER A 117 27.02 19.49 11.48
N VAL A 118 26.43 19.35 10.29
CA VAL A 118 26.70 20.21 9.13
C VAL A 118 25.58 21.22 8.86
N ARG A 119 24.53 21.22 9.68
CA ARG A 119 23.34 22.08 9.56
C ARG A 119 22.74 22.07 8.14
N LYS A 120 22.62 20.90 7.53
CA LYS A 120 22.05 20.70 6.19
C LYS A 120 21.04 19.54 6.17
N TRP A 121 20.17 19.55 5.17
CA TRP A 121 19.28 18.44 4.86
C TRP A 121 20.01 17.38 4.07
N GLN A 122 20.03 16.16 4.58
CA GLN A 122 20.63 15.01 3.93
C GLN A 122 19.56 14.27 3.11
N ALA A 123 19.88 13.94 1.87
CA ALA A 123 19.11 13.00 1.06
C ALA A 123 19.85 11.66 0.98
N GLN A 124 19.12 10.56 1.19
CA GLN A 124 19.66 9.21 1.09
C GLN A 124 18.61 8.23 0.57
N ILE A 125 19.06 7.20 -0.13
CA ILE A 125 18.21 6.14 -0.66
C ILE A 125 18.80 4.77 -0.32
N CYS A 126 17.94 3.81 0.00
CA CYS A 126 18.34 2.42 0.18
C CYS A 126 17.90 1.62 -1.04
N CYS A 127 18.80 0.85 -1.63
CA CYS A 127 18.49 -0.12 -2.68
C CYS A 127 19.38 -1.34 -2.47
N ASN A 128 18.80 -2.55 -2.55
CA ASN A 128 19.53 -3.82 -2.34
C ASN A 128 20.34 -3.84 -1.03
N SER A 129 19.74 -3.38 0.06
CA SER A 129 20.36 -3.28 1.39
C SER A 129 21.56 -2.32 1.50
N LYS A 130 21.85 -1.54 0.45
CA LYS A 130 22.90 -0.53 0.44
C LYS A 130 22.29 0.86 0.51
N VAL A 131 22.73 1.64 1.51
CA VAL A 131 22.38 3.06 1.63
C VAL A 131 23.34 3.87 0.76
N THR A 132 22.79 4.70 -0.12
CA THR A 132 23.52 5.63 -0.96
C THR A 132 23.21 7.05 -0.52
N HIS A 133 24.25 7.83 -0.28
CA HIS A 133 24.14 9.25 0.04
C HIS A 133 23.99 10.06 -1.25
N LEU A 134 22.90 10.82 -1.34
CA LEU A 134 22.55 11.60 -2.54
C LEU A 134 23.00 13.06 -2.45
N GLY A 135 23.36 13.54 -1.25
CA GLY A 135 23.89 14.88 -1.05
C GLY A 135 23.39 15.58 0.20
N LEU A 136 23.97 16.75 0.44
CA LEU A 136 23.62 17.69 1.50
C LEU A 136 23.11 18.98 0.89
N TYR A 137 21.92 19.41 1.31
CA TYR A 137 21.17 20.51 0.72
C TYR A 137 20.83 21.56 1.77
N ALA A 138 20.70 22.82 1.35
CA ALA A 138 20.25 23.89 2.23
C ALA A 138 18.74 23.76 2.53
N ASN A 139 17.96 23.25 1.57
CA ASN A 139 16.52 23.10 1.66
C ASN A 139 16.07 21.62 1.64
N LYS A 140 15.08 21.27 2.46
CA LYS A 140 14.44 19.95 2.48
C LYS A 140 13.77 19.58 1.15
N ILE A 141 13.26 20.56 0.41
CA ILE A 141 12.60 20.36 -0.88
C ILE A 141 13.61 19.92 -1.94
N GLU A 142 14.80 20.53 -1.96
CA GLU A 142 15.88 20.14 -2.87
C GLU A 142 16.36 18.72 -2.57
N ALA A 143 16.57 18.41 -1.29
CA ALA A 143 16.90 17.04 -0.86
C ALA A 143 15.82 16.02 -1.28
N ALA A 144 14.55 16.39 -1.20
CA ALA A 144 13.44 15.52 -1.60
C ALA A 144 13.36 15.32 -3.13
N LYS A 145 13.68 16.36 -3.93
CA LYS A 145 13.79 16.22 -5.39
C LYS A 145 14.93 15.30 -5.80
N ALA A 146 16.10 15.44 -5.16
CA ALA A 146 17.23 14.54 -5.39
C ALA A 146 16.89 13.09 -5.02
N TYR A 147 16.13 12.88 -3.95
CA TYR A 147 15.59 11.55 -3.63
C TYR A 147 14.67 11.01 -4.72
N ASP A 148 13.73 11.82 -5.23
CA ASP A 148 12.77 11.37 -6.25
C ASP A 148 13.47 10.99 -7.56
N GLU A 149 14.47 11.75 -7.99
CA GLU A 149 15.30 11.42 -9.15
C GLU A 149 16.01 10.07 -8.97
N ALA A 150 16.64 9.86 -7.82
CA ALA A 150 17.29 8.59 -7.51
C ALA A 150 16.28 7.43 -7.38
N ALA A 151 15.10 7.67 -6.81
CA ALA A 151 14.06 6.66 -6.67
C ALA A 151 13.49 6.23 -8.03
N LYS A 152 13.25 7.18 -8.95
CA LYS A 152 12.84 6.87 -10.32
C LYS A 152 13.86 5.95 -11.01
N GLN A 153 15.15 6.23 -10.84
CA GLN A 153 16.23 5.44 -11.47
C GLN A 153 16.45 4.07 -10.81
N LEU A 154 16.47 4.02 -9.47
CA LEU A 154 16.88 2.83 -8.71
C LEU A 154 15.73 1.90 -8.33
N HIS A 155 14.54 2.45 -8.12
CA HIS A 155 13.36 1.68 -7.68
C HIS A 155 12.35 1.46 -8.82
N GLY A 156 12.45 2.22 -9.91
CA GLY A 156 11.60 2.06 -11.10
C GLY A 156 10.12 2.21 -10.77
N GLU A 157 9.31 1.24 -11.22
CA GLU A 157 7.86 1.21 -10.97
C GLU A 157 7.48 1.08 -9.49
N PHE A 158 8.40 0.67 -8.61
CA PHE A 158 8.17 0.56 -7.17
C PHE A 158 8.55 1.84 -6.41
N ALA A 159 8.93 2.90 -7.10
CA ALA A 159 9.37 4.14 -6.48
C ALA A 159 8.21 4.88 -5.77
N TRP A 160 8.32 5.05 -4.46
CA TRP A 160 7.50 6.04 -3.74
C TRP A 160 8.14 7.43 -3.86
N LEU A 161 7.52 8.32 -4.63
CA LEU A 161 7.98 9.69 -4.87
C LEU A 161 7.35 10.69 -3.89
N ASN A 162 8.11 11.72 -3.54
CA ASN A 162 7.64 12.86 -2.75
C ASN A 162 6.78 13.82 -3.58
N PHE A 163 7.09 13.97 -4.87
CA PHE A 163 6.43 14.84 -5.83
C PHE A 163 5.97 14.04 -7.06
N PRO A 164 4.92 13.19 -6.92
CA PRO A 164 4.36 12.49 -8.07
C PRO A 164 3.79 13.47 -9.10
N GLU A 165 4.02 13.20 -10.38
CA GLU A 165 3.44 13.99 -11.47
C GLU A 165 1.92 13.80 -11.52
N LYS A 166 1.18 14.88 -11.76
CA LYS A 166 -0.30 14.87 -11.78
C LYS A 166 -0.91 13.93 -12.83
N SER A 167 -0.14 13.53 -13.84
CA SER A 167 -0.53 12.60 -14.91
C SER A 167 -0.31 11.12 -14.54
N ALA A 168 0.50 10.84 -13.52
CA ALA A 168 0.54 9.51 -12.92
C ALA A 168 -0.66 9.41 -11.97
N PRO A 169 -1.43 8.31 -11.98
CA PRO A 169 -2.57 8.16 -11.08
C PRO A 169 -2.12 8.17 -9.62
N ASP A 170 -2.09 9.36 -9.00
CA ASP A 170 -1.94 9.53 -7.56
C ASP A 170 -3.32 9.47 -6.92
N THR A 171 -3.90 8.27 -6.88
CA THR A 171 -5.18 7.96 -6.21
C THR A 171 -5.11 8.10 -4.68
N ARG A 172 -3.96 8.51 -4.13
CA ARG A 172 -3.61 8.44 -2.71
C ARG A 172 -4.19 9.59 -1.86
N LYS A 173 -4.53 10.74 -2.46
CA LYS A 173 -5.07 11.92 -1.74
C LYS A 173 -6.59 11.99 -1.67
N THR A 174 -7.30 11.37 -2.61
CA THR A 174 -8.77 11.50 -2.75
C THR A 174 -9.57 10.85 -1.61
N LEU A 175 -8.96 9.97 -0.81
CA LEU A 175 -9.61 9.31 0.33
C LEU A 175 -9.44 10.03 1.68
N LYS A 176 -8.39 10.84 1.87
CA LYS A 176 -8.20 11.56 3.16
C LYS A 176 -9.11 12.78 3.32
N LEU A 177 -9.62 13.36 2.24
CA LEU A 177 -10.55 14.50 2.30
C LEU A 177 -12.03 14.11 2.54
N LYS A 178 -12.41 12.83 2.47
CA LYS A 178 -13.80 12.39 2.69
C LYS A 178 -14.16 12.11 4.16
N LYS A 179 -13.27 12.39 5.10
CA LYS A 179 -13.55 12.34 6.54
C LYS A 179 -13.67 13.75 7.12
N GLN A 180 -14.81 14.39 6.87
CA GLN A 180 -15.36 15.37 7.81
C GLN A 180 -16.71 14.83 8.30
N PRO A 181 -16.92 14.66 9.61
CA PRO A 181 -18.26 14.42 10.12
C PRO A 181 -19.06 15.72 10.00
N SER A 182 -20.17 15.68 9.26
CA SER A 182 -21.22 16.68 9.36
C SER A 182 -21.88 16.56 10.74
N SER A 183 -21.30 17.22 11.75
CA SER A 183 -22.00 17.58 12.97
C SER A 183 -22.67 18.94 12.73
N GLU A 184 -23.93 18.93 12.29
CA GLU A 184 -24.79 20.10 12.51
C GLU A 184 -25.80 19.78 13.59
N PHE A 185 -25.75 20.65 14.58
CA PHE A 185 -26.46 20.61 15.83
C PHE A 185 -27.97 20.74 15.62
N GLY A 186 -28.73 19.91 16.32
CA GLY A 186 -30.11 20.24 16.65
C GLY A 186 -30.14 21.49 17.53
N VAL A 187 -30.92 22.48 17.12
CA VAL A 187 -31.41 23.54 18.01
C VAL A 187 -32.93 23.51 17.92
N THR A 188 -33.53 22.92 18.95
CA THR A 188 -34.91 23.15 19.32
C THR A 188 -35.05 24.59 19.82
N ALA A 189 -35.94 25.36 19.22
CA ALA A 189 -36.46 26.60 19.80
C ALA A 189 -37.99 26.47 19.89
N ARG A 190 -38.49 26.96 21.03
CA ARG A 190 -39.87 26.90 21.53
C ARG A 190 -40.88 27.59 20.62
#